data_AF-A0A7Z9F3X6-F1
#
_entry.id   AF-A0A7Z9F3X6-F1
#
_cell.length_a   1.000
_cell.length_b   1.000
_cell.length_c   1.000
_cell.angle_alpha   90.00
_cell.angle_beta   90.00
_cell.angle_gamma   90.00
#
_symmetry.space_group_name_H-M   'P 1'
#
loop_
_entity.id
_entity.type
_entity.pdbx_description
1 polymer ?
#
loop_
_entity_poly.entity_id
_entity_poly.type
_entity_poly.pdbx_seq_one_letter_code
_entity_poly.pdbx_strand_id
1 'polypeptide(L)' 'MLKFFSRGVSLDVLGEYQRAKSDYDDAIRLDPDDGVACYNRAIVHTRLGMDK' A
#
# COMPACT_ATOMS: atom_id res chain seq x y z
N MET A 1 2.68 12.55 1.94
CA MET A 1 3.00 11.56 0.91
C MET A 1 3.97 10.50 1.42
N LEU A 2 5.26 10.81 1.65
CA LEU A 2 6.28 9.85 2.11
C LEU A 2 5.92 9.07 3.38
N LYS A 3 5.27 9.69 4.37
CA LYS A 3 4.89 9.01 5.63
C LYS A 3 3.92 7.84 5.42
N PHE A 4 2.91 8.01 4.57
CA PHE A 4 1.93 6.96 4.30
C PHE A 4 2.55 5.86 3.45
N PHE A 5 3.32 6.21 2.43
CA PHE A 5 4.07 5.26 1.63
C PHE A 5 5.03 4.39 2.47
N SER A 6 5.91 5.00 3.26
CA SER A 6 6.88 4.26 4.08
C SER A 6 6.21 3.36 5.10
N ARG A 7 5.11 3.82 5.73
CA ARG A 7 4.34 3.00 6.67
C ARG A 7 3.62 1.85 5.95
N GLY A 8 3.07 2.08 4.76
CA GLY A 8 2.48 1.05 3.91
C GLY A 8 3.48 -0.05 3.57
N VAL A 9 4.73 0.30 3.24
CA VAL A 9 5.81 -0.67 2.99
C VAL A 9 6.11 -1.49 4.25
N SER A 10 6.21 -0.85 5.42
CA SER A 10 6.46 -1.59 6.67
C SER A 10 5.31 -2.55 7.02
N LEU A 11 4.06 -2.12 6.85
CA LEU A 11 2.88 -2.95 7.10
C LEU A 11 2.79 -4.13 6.12
N ASP A 12 3.18 -3.92 4.86
CA ASP A 12 3.24 -4.97 3.85
C ASP A 12 4.27 -6.05 4.21
N VAL A 13 5.43 -5.64 4.72
CA VAL A 13 6.46 -6.58 5.25
C VAL A 13 5.97 -7.34 6.49
N LEU A 14 5.12 -6.72 7.32
CA LEU A 14 4.53 -7.36 8.50
C LEU A 14 3.34 -8.28 8.16
N GLY A 15 2.95 -8.39 6.89
CA GLY A 15 1.77 -9.16 6.48
C GLY A 15 0.44 -8.48 6.77
N GLU A 16 0.47 -7.23 7.26
CA GLU A 16 -0.74 -6.47 7.58
C GLU A 16 -1.32 -5.79 6.33
N TYR A 17 -1.65 -6.60 5.32
CA TYR A 17 -1.98 -6.16 3.98
C TYR A 17 -3.17 -5.19 3.93
N GLN A 18 -4.19 -5.38 4.78
CA GLN A 18 -5.35 -4.49 4.81
C GLN A 18 -4.99 -3.07 5.27
N ARG A 19 -4.07 -2.95 6.23
CA ARG A 19 -3.58 -1.65 6.71
C ARG A 19 -2.60 -1.04 5.71
N ALA A 20 -1.74 -1.85 5.11
CA ALA A 20 -0.84 -1.42 4.03
C ALA A 20 -1.63 -0.82 2.85
N LYS A 21 -2.74 -1.48 2.46
CA LYS A 21 -3.63 -0.98 1.40
C LYS A 21 -4.18 0.42 1.73
N SER A 22 -4.67 0.63 2.96
CA SER A 22 -5.19 1.93 3.39
C SER A 22 -4.15 3.03 3.30
N ASP A 23 -2.89 2.71 3.67
CA ASP A 23 -1.78 3.65 3.59
C ASP A 23 -1.41 4.00 2.15
N TYR A 24 -1.43 3.02 1.24
CA TYR A 24 -1.23 3.31 -0.18
C TYR A 24 -2.40 4.09 -0.80
N ASP A 25 -3.65 3.82 -0.39
CA ASP A 25 -4.83 4.59 -0.80
C ASP A 25 -4.67 6.08 -0.39
N ASP A 26 -4.21 6.37 0.83
CA ASP A 26 -3.93 7.74 1.29
C ASP A 26 -2.73 8.37 0.58
N ALA A 27 -1.69 7.60 0.25
CA ALA A 27 -0.55 8.09 -0.52
C ALA A 27 -0.98 8.54 -1.92
N ILE A 28 -1.77 7.71 -2.62
CA ILE A 28 -2.33 8.01 -3.96
C ILE A 28 -3.30 9.19 -3.90
N ARG A 29 -4.07 9.35 -2.83
CA ARG A 29 -4.97 10.50 -2.68
C ARG A 29 -4.20 11.83 -2.55
N LEU A 30 -3.01 11.79 -1.97
CA LEU A 30 -2.15 12.97 -1.81
C LEU A 30 -1.33 13.28 -3.07
N ASP A 31 -0.93 12.24 -3.80
CA ASP A 31 -0.28 12.36 -5.10
C ASP A 31 -0.76 11.22 -6.01
N PRO A 32 -1.74 11.51 -6.88
CA PRO A 32 -2.29 10.51 -7.79
C PRO A 32 -1.29 9.99 -8.82
N ASP A 33 -0.22 10.74 -9.10
CA ASP A 33 0.82 10.38 -10.07
C ASP A 33 1.96 9.56 -9.44
N ASP A 34 1.86 9.22 -8.15
CA ASP A 34 2.79 8.31 -7.48
C ASP A 34 2.63 6.87 -7.99
N GLY A 35 3.37 6.59 -9.07
CA GLY A 35 3.44 5.26 -9.67
C GLY A 35 3.94 4.19 -8.70
N VAL A 36 4.76 4.56 -7.71
CA VAL A 36 5.30 3.60 -6.72
C VAL A 36 4.22 3.22 -5.71
N ALA A 37 3.44 4.18 -5.23
CA ALA A 37 2.29 3.89 -4.36
C ALA A 37 1.23 3.05 -5.08
N CYS A 38 0.95 3.34 -6.36
CA CYS A 38 0.04 2.54 -7.18
C CYS A 38 0.53 1.10 -7.37
N TYR A 39 1.82 0.93 -7.68
CA TYR A 39 2.42 -0.39 -7.86
C TYR A 39 2.37 -1.23 -6.57
N ASN A 40 2.77 -0.65 -5.43
CA ASN A 40 2.74 -1.37 -4.15
C ASN A 40 1.32 -1.71 -3.71
N ARG A 41 0.33 -0.84 -3.98
CA ARG A 41 -1.09 -1.15 -3.75
C ARG A 41 -1.56 -2.37 -4.55
N ALA A 42 -1.11 -2.52 -5.80
CA ALA A 42 -1.46 -3.67 -6.64
C ALA A 42 -0.86 -4.98 -6.08
N ILE A 43 0.38 -4.93 -5.59
CA ILE A 43 1.02 -6.06 -4.89
C ILE A 43 0.19 -6.45 -3.66
N VAL A 44 -0.17 -5.49 -2.82
CA VAL A 44 -0.96 -5.73 -1.61
C VAL A 44 -2.32 -6.35 -1.93
N HIS A 45 -3.00 -5.89 -2.99
CA HIS A 45 -4.26 -6.51 -3.44
C HIS A 45 -4.09 -7.97 -3.85
N THR A 46 -2.98 -8.30 -4.49
CA THR A 46 -2.66 -9.68 -4.87
C THR A 46 -2.45 -10.55 -3.62
N ARG A 47 -1.74 -10.03 -2.62
CA ARG A 47 -1.50 -10.72 -1.34
C ARG A 47 -2.78 -10.93 -0.53
N LEU A 48 -3.67 -9.92 -0.46
CA LEU A 48 -5.00 -10.06 0.15
C LEU A 48 -5.89 -11.10 -0.53
N GLY A 49 -5.70 -11.31 -1.85
CA GLY A 49 -6.40 -12.36 -2.59
C GLY A 49 -5.87 -13.77 -2.30
N MET A 50 -4.60 -13.89 -1.89
CA MET A 50 -3.94 -15.15 -1.53
C MET A 50 -4.15 -15.54 -0.06
N ASP A 51 -4.51 -14.60 0.81
CA ASP A 51 -4.74 -14.81 2.25
C ASP A 51 -6.17 -15.29 2.59
N LYS A 52 -6.87 -15.88 1.61
CA LYS A 52 -8.21 -16.48 1.75
C LYS A 52 -8.12 -18.00 1.75
#